data_AF-A0A7K6DY77-F1
#
_entry.id   AF-A0A7K6DY77-F1
#
_cell.length_a   1.000
_cell.length_b   1.000
_cell.length_c   1.000
_cell.angle_alpha   90.00
_cell.angle_beta   90.00
_cell.angle_gamma   90.00
#
_symmetry.space_group_name_H-M   'P 1'
#
loop_
_entity.id
_entity.type
_entity.pdbx_description
1 polymer ?
#
loop_
_entity_poly.entity_id
_entity_poly.type
_entity_poly.pdbx_seq_one_letter_code
_entity_poly.pdbx_strand_id
1 'polypeptide(L)'
;ASQSVLTSEQSIAEIPQAMDDFFCNFLVRLGMSRTLDCFQTEWYELIERGVITVEDAGLVPMVYTRNQQLETENLSLKKDLEDYKCSVSKTEEALLKMTKERDFHRMHHKRVVQEKNRLICDMKRLKAHYASYEPVLKQLSEKYQNTLTKNMLTSLERDKAVGQVTGLQAALEGLESGYAKQTAETKVGHDCMRRTEFEGPTQKALREARQQKFFVVASSSSDAVKDAEKMAKRDLKDSEFPVDAEGTSYFEHAEEHTQPLKSGEYQLSGILKVHDFAVT
;
A
#
# COMPACT_ATOMS: atom_id res chain seq x y z
N ALA A 1 -52.57 -9.76 -4.19
CA ALA A 1 -52.83 -9.42 -2.77
C ALA A 1 -51.49 -9.01 -2.19
N SER A 2 -51.29 -7.80 -1.67
CA SER A 2 -52.20 -7.00 -0.86
C SER A 2 -51.93 -5.51 -1.08
N GLN A 3 -53.02 -4.76 -1.30
CA GLN A 3 -53.07 -3.32 -1.15
C GLN A 3 -52.87 -3.00 0.34
N SER A 4 -51.92 -2.13 0.68
CA SER A 4 -52.00 -1.36 1.93
C SER A 4 -52.26 0.09 1.56
N VAL A 5 -53.48 0.32 1.09
CA VAL A 5 -54.12 1.63 1.12
C VAL A 5 -54.31 1.95 2.61
N LEU A 6 -53.31 2.57 3.20
CA LEU A 6 -53.48 3.30 4.46
C LEU A 6 -53.97 4.70 4.10
N THR A 7 -55.19 4.78 3.54
CA THR A 7 -56.03 5.94 3.80
C THR A 7 -56.41 5.82 5.26
N SER A 8 -55.56 6.35 6.13
CA SER A 8 -55.99 6.74 7.46
C SER A 8 -57.07 7.79 7.24
N GLU A 9 -58.32 7.34 7.17
CA GLU A 9 -59.47 8.13 7.57
C GLU A 9 -59.23 8.48 9.05
N GLN A 10 -58.34 9.43 9.29
CA GLN A 10 -58.43 10.24 10.49
C GLN A 10 -59.79 10.90 10.35
N SER A 11 -60.78 10.34 11.05
CA SER A 11 -61.98 11.04 11.44
C SER A 11 -61.51 12.23 12.27
N ILE A 12 -61.19 13.33 11.59
CA ILE A 12 -60.94 14.61 12.21
C ILE A 12 -62.31 15.04 12.72
N ALA A 13 -62.63 14.68 13.96
CA ALA A 13 -63.66 15.37 14.72
C ALA A 13 -63.12 16.78 14.98
N GLU A 14 -63.12 17.59 13.93
CA GLU A 14 -62.67 18.95 13.97
C GLU A 14 -63.76 19.75 14.66
N ILE A 15 -63.44 20.29 15.84
CA ILE A 15 -64.30 21.26 16.49
C ILE A 15 -64.46 22.40 15.48
N PRO A 16 -65.69 22.66 14.98
CA PRO A 16 -65.87 23.65 13.94
C PRO A 16 -65.40 25.02 14.46
N GLN A 17 -64.44 25.62 13.75
CA GLN A 17 -63.97 26.95 14.09
C GLN A 17 -65.11 27.95 13.89
N ALA A 18 -65.26 28.90 14.81
CA ALA A 18 -66.20 30.00 14.66
C ALA A 18 -65.75 30.93 13.53
N MET A 19 -66.71 31.49 12.79
CA MET A 19 -66.42 32.32 11.60
C MET A 19 -65.62 33.58 11.94
N ASP A 20 -65.89 34.21 13.09
CA ASP A 20 -65.18 35.40 13.58
C ASP A 20 -63.71 35.11 13.90
N ASP A 21 -63.40 33.99 14.56
CA ASP A 21 -62.03 33.53 14.79
C ASP A 21 -61.29 33.26 13.46
N PHE A 22 -62.00 32.71 12.47
CA PHE A 22 -61.42 32.47 11.14
C PHE A 22 -61.07 33.77 10.42
N PHE A 23 -61.96 34.76 10.43
CA PHE A 23 -61.67 36.07 9.83
C PHE A 23 -60.51 36.78 10.56
N CYS A 24 -60.48 36.72 11.89
CA CYS A 24 -59.36 37.27 12.65
C CYS A 24 -58.03 36.61 12.26
N ASN A 25 -57.98 35.28 12.25
CA ASN A 25 -56.78 34.52 11.86
C ASN A 25 -56.40 34.77 10.39
N PHE A 26 -57.37 34.92 9.50
CA PHE A 26 -57.15 35.24 8.10
C PHE A 26 -56.52 36.62 7.93
N LEU A 27 -57.06 37.65 8.58
CA LEU A 27 -56.55 39.02 8.52
C LEU A 27 -55.16 39.13 9.17
N VAL A 28 -54.91 38.41 10.26
CA VAL A 28 -53.57 38.30 10.87
C VAL A 28 -52.58 37.65 9.90
N ARG A 29 -52.95 36.52 9.29
CA ARG A 29 -52.08 35.80 8.34
C ARG A 29 -51.73 36.63 7.10
N LEU A 30 -52.64 37.48 6.64
CA LEU A 30 -52.40 38.41 5.54
C LEU A 30 -51.74 39.73 5.97
N GLY A 31 -51.50 39.95 7.26
CA GLY A 31 -50.89 41.18 7.78
C GLY A 31 -51.81 42.41 7.70
N MET A 32 -53.12 42.23 7.63
CA MET A 32 -54.12 43.29 7.47
C MET A 32 -54.56 43.86 8.83
N SER A 33 -53.63 44.38 9.63
CA SER A 33 -53.88 44.82 11.02
C SER A 33 -54.93 45.92 11.15
N ARG A 34 -54.91 46.93 10.28
CA ARG A 34 -55.93 48.01 10.31
C ARG A 34 -57.34 47.49 10.04
N THR A 35 -57.47 46.55 9.10
CA THR A 35 -58.76 45.92 8.78
C THR A 35 -59.24 45.03 9.91
N LEU A 36 -58.31 44.33 10.57
CA LEU A 36 -58.61 43.54 11.77
C LEU A 36 -59.15 44.43 12.91
N ASP A 37 -58.48 45.54 13.20
CA ASP A 37 -58.91 46.47 14.26
C ASP A 37 -60.31 47.05 13.97
N CYS A 38 -60.57 47.47 12.73
CA CYS A 38 -61.90 47.92 12.31
C CYS A 38 -62.96 46.82 12.44
N PHE A 39 -62.66 45.61 11.93
CA PHE A 39 -63.57 44.47 12.00
C PHE A 39 -63.92 44.11 13.45
N GLN A 40 -62.93 44.00 14.34
CA GLN A 40 -63.16 43.67 15.74
C GLN A 40 -64.00 44.75 16.44
N THR A 41 -63.72 46.03 16.19
CA THR A 41 -64.46 47.15 16.78
C THR A 41 -65.93 47.12 16.35
N GLU A 42 -66.20 46.99 15.05
CA GLU A 42 -67.56 46.92 14.52
C GLU A 42 -68.31 45.67 14.98
N TRP A 43 -67.60 44.53 15.05
CA TRP A 43 -68.17 43.25 15.47
C TRP A 43 -68.64 43.27 16.93
N TYR A 44 -67.81 43.77 17.86
CA TYR A 44 -68.20 43.90 19.26
C TYR A 44 -69.29 44.96 19.48
N GLU A 45 -69.28 46.06 18.73
CA GLU A 45 -70.33 47.08 18.78
C GLU A 45 -71.69 46.52 18.37
N LEU A 46 -71.74 45.66 17.34
CA LEU A 46 -72.97 45.00 16.88
C LEU A 46 -73.51 43.99 17.90
N ILE A 47 -72.63 43.32 18.63
CA ILE A 47 -72.98 42.41 19.73
C ILE A 47 -73.57 43.20 20.91
N GLU A 48 -72.93 44.30 21.32
CA GLU A 48 -73.38 45.13 22.44
C GLU A 48 -74.75 45.77 22.16
N ARG A 49 -75.02 46.15 20.91
CA ARG A 49 -76.32 46.66 20.45
C ARG A 49 -77.39 45.57 20.32
N GLY A 50 -77.03 44.29 20.50
CA GLY A 50 -77.94 43.15 20.40
C GLY A 50 -78.47 42.87 18.99
N VAL A 51 -77.79 43.39 17.96
CA VAL A 51 -78.17 43.19 16.55
C VAL A 51 -77.72 41.81 16.06
N ILE A 52 -76.62 41.30 16.62
CA ILE A 52 -76.04 39.99 16.33
C ILE A 52 -75.75 39.32 17.67
N THR A 53 -76.14 38.05 17.82
CA THR A 53 -75.74 37.22 18.96
C THR A 53 -74.45 36.47 18.64
N VAL A 54 -73.71 36.05 19.67
CA VAL A 54 -72.45 35.27 19.48
C VAL A 54 -72.70 33.97 18.71
N GLU A 55 -73.92 33.43 18.76
CA GLU A 55 -74.33 32.20 18.05
C GLU A 55 -74.65 32.44 16.56
N ASP A 56 -74.93 33.69 16.16
CA ASP A 56 -75.27 34.05 14.77
C ASP A 56 -74.05 34.07 13.83
N ALA A 57 -72.84 34.06 14.39
CA ALA A 57 -71.58 34.05 13.63
C ALA A 57 -71.47 32.80 12.73
N GLY A 58 -72.10 31.69 13.11
CA GLY A 58 -72.02 30.43 12.39
C GLY A 58 -70.61 29.80 12.42
N LEU A 59 -70.50 28.65 11.75
CA LEU A 59 -69.29 27.83 11.72
C LEU A 59 -68.60 27.91 10.37
N VAL A 60 -67.27 27.82 10.38
CA VAL A 60 -66.48 27.79 9.15
C VAL A 60 -66.85 26.56 8.32
N PRO A 61 -67.14 26.73 7.02
CA PRO A 61 -67.36 25.59 6.14
C PRO A 61 -66.15 24.65 6.13
N MET A 62 -66.39 23.37 6.36
CA MET A 62 -65.35 22.33 6.47
C MET A 62 -64.31 22.33 5.32
N VAL A 63 -64.71 22.76 4.12
CA VAL A 63 -63.82 22.84 2.95
C VAL A 63 -62.63 23.77 3.21
N TYR A 64 -62.82 24.89 3.91
CA TYR A 64 -61.74 25.84 4.20
C TYR A 64 -60.76 25.28 5.22
N THR A 65 -61.27 24.66 6.29
CA THR A 65 -60.43 24.01 7.30
C THR A 65 -59.64 22.86 6.70
N ARG A 66 -60.27 22.07 5.83
CA ARG A 66 -59.59 20.99 5.11
C ARG A 66 -58.50 21.50 4.18
N ASN A 67 -58.74 22.59 3.45
CA ASN A 67 -57.71 23.18 2.59
C ASN A 67 -56.52 23.69 3.39
N GLN A 68 -56.76 24.33 4.54
CA GLN A 68 -55.68 24.79 5.41
C GLN A 68 -54.83 23.63 5.94
N GLN A 69 -55.44 22.51 6.34
CA GLN A 69 -54.71 21.29 6.71
C GLN A 69 -53.89 20.73 5.55
N LEU A 70 -54.48 20.68 4.34
CA LEU A 70 -53.77 20.19 3.16
C LEU A 70 -52.59 21.10 2.80
N GLU A 71 -52.72 22.42 2.99
CA GLU A 71 -51.62 23.36 2.80
C GLU A 71 -50.48 23.13 3.80
N THR A 72 -50.79 22.91 5.08
CA THR A 72 -49.77 22.64 6.10
C THR A 72 -49.08 21.30 5.86
N GLU A 73 -49.83 20.27 5.49
CA GLU A 73 -49.30 18.95 5.12
C GLU A 73 -48.43 19.03 3.86
N ASN A 74 -48.86 19.77 2.83
CA ASN A 74 -48.04 19.99 1.64
C ASN A 74 -46.73 20.71 1.97
N LEU A 75 -46.77 21.68 2.89
CA LEU A 75 -45.58 22.41 3.31
C LEU A 75 -44.62 21.52 4.11
N SER A 76 -45.13 20.69 5.01
CA SER A 76 -44.29 19.72 5.74
C SER A 76 -43.69 18.69 4.79
N LEU A 77 -44.49 18.11 3.88
CA LEU A 77 -44.01 17.12 2.90
C LEU A 77 -42.95 17.70 1.98
N LYS A 78 -43.09 18.96 1.54
CA LYS A 78 -42.06 19.63 0.73
C LYS A 78 -40.75 19.82 1.49
N LYS A 79 -40.83 20.17 2.78
CA LYS A 79 -39.65 20.29 3.64
C LYS A 79 -38.96 18.93 3.81
N ASP A 80 -39.73 17.89 4.13
CA ASP A 80 -39.19 16.54 4.31
C ASP A 80 -38.52 16.04 3.03
N LEU A 81 -39.10 16.31 1.84
CA LEU A 81 -38.51 15.97 0.55
C LEU A 81 -37.13 16.64 0.37
N GLU A 82 -37.02 17.94 0.68
CA GLU A 82 -35.74 18.64 0.55
C GLU A 82 -34.70 18.12 1.56
N ASP A 83 -35.11 17.79 2.78
CA ASP A 83 -34.25 17.18 3.81
C ASP A 83 -33.75 15.80 3.38
N TYR A 84 -34.63 14.97 2.78
CA TYR A 84 -34.24 13.69 2.19
C TYR A 84 -33.26 13.86 1.04
N LYS A 85 -33.52 14.81 0.13
CA LYS A 85 -32.64 15.09 -1.01
C LYS A 85 -31.25 15.55 -0.56
N CYS A 86 -31.19 16.42 0.45
CA CYS A 86 -29.94 16.84 1.08
C CYS A 86 -29.20 15.65 1.71
N SER A 87 -29.93 14.77 2.40
CA SER A 87 -29.35 13.58 3.02
C SER A 87 -28.81 12.59 1.98
N VAL A 88 -29.58 12.32 0.91
CA VAL A 88 -29.14 11.48 -0.22
C VAL A 88 -27.88 12.05 -0.83
N SER A 89 -27.86 13.36 -1.16
CA SER A 89 -26.68 14.01 -1.75
C SER A 89 -25.43 13.86 -0.87
N LYS A 90 -25.56 14.04 0.45
CA LYS A 90 -24.46 13.82 1.41
C LYS A 90 -23.96 12.37 1.42
N THR A 91 -24.88 11.40 1.37
CA THR A 91 -24.51 9.97 1.33
C THR A 91 -23.84 9.59 0.02
N GLU A 92 -24.28 10.14 -1.12
CA GLU A 92 -23.66 9.92 -2.43
C GLU A 92 -22.23 10.48 -2.46
N GLU A 93 -22.00 11.68 -1.92
CA GLU A 93 -20.66 12.27 -1.80
C GLU A 93 -19.74 11.42 -0.92
N ALA A 94 -20.23 10.93 0.21
CA ALA A 94 -19.47 10.05 1.11
C ALA A 94 -19.13 8.72 0.44
N LEU A 95 -20.09 8.12 -0.27
CA LEU A 95 -19.88 6.88 -1.03
C LEU A 95 -18.85 7.07 -2.13
N LEU A 96 -18.89 8.19 -2.86
CA LEU A 96 -17.89 8.52 -3.89
C LEU A 96 -16.49 8.66 -3.28
N LYS A 97 -16.35 9.29 -2.11
CA LYS A 97 -15.06 9.38 -1.39
C LYS A 97 -14.53 8.00 -1.00
N MET A 98 -15.38 7.17 -0.38
CA MET A 98 -15.01 5.81 0.02
C MET A 98 -14.63 4.93 -1.18
N THR A 99 -15.35 5.06 -2.30
CA THR A 99 -15.07 4.34 -3.54
C THR A 99 -13.70 4.71 -4.09
N LYS A 100 -13.37 6.01 -4.12
CA LYS A 100 -12.05 6.50 -4.56
C LYS A 100 -10.93 5.99 -3.67
N GLU A 101 -11.11 6.01 -2.35
CA GLU A 101 -10.11 5.52 -1.39
C GLU A 101 -9.89 4.01 -1.54
N ARG A 102 -10.97 3.23 -1.61
CA ARG A 102 -10.92 1.79 -1.91
C ARG A 102 -10.15 1.52 -3.20
N ASP A 103 -10.43 2.27 -4.27
CA ASP A 103 -9.76 2.09 -5.56
C ASP A 103 -8.28 2.49 -5.51
N PHE A 104 -7.95 3.54 -4.76
CA PHE A 104 -6.57 3.92 -4.48
C PHE A 104 -5.80 2.79 -3.80
N HIS A 105 -6.34 2.22 -2.71
CA HIS A 105 -5.73 1.08 -2.02
C HIS A 105 -5.62 -0.15 -2.91
N ARG A 106 -6.67 -0.47 -3.68
CA ARG A 106 -6.66 -1.61 -4.60
C ARG A 106 -5.59 -1.47 -5.68
N MET A 107 -5.45 -0.28 -6.27
CA MET A 107 -4.42 0.00 -7.27
C MET A 107 -3.01 -0.01 -6.65
N HIS A 108 -2.86 0.56 -5.46
CA HIS A 108 -1.58 0.58 -4.74
C HIS A 108 -1.13 -0.84 -4.39
N HIS A 109 -2.02 -1.66 -3.82
CA HIS A 109 -1.74 -3.06 -3.53
C HIS A 109 -1.31 -3.83 -4.79
N LYS A 110 -2.01 -3.67 -5.91
CA LYS A 110 -1.63 -4.30 -7.19
C LYS A 110 -0.21 -3.89 -7.62
N ARG A 111 0.14 -2.61 -7.53
CA ARG A 111 1.49 -2.12 -7.85
C ARG A 111 2.54 -2.77 -6.94
N VAL A 112 2.32 -2.73 -5.63
CA VAL A 112 3.25 -3.31 -4.65
C VAL A 112 3.45 -4.81 -4.88
N VAL A 113 2.39 -5.55 -5.21
CA VAL A 113 2.49 -6.97 -5.54
C VAL A 113 3.32 -7.20 -6.81
N GLN A 114 3.16 -6.37 -7.85
CA GLN A 114 3.97 -6.45 -9.07
C GLN A 114 5.45 -6.19 -8.77
N GLU A 115 5.76 -5.15 -8.00
CA GLU A 115 7.13 -4.82 -7.60
C GLU A 115 7.75 -5.92 -6.74
N LYS A 116 6.99 -6.44 -5.76
CA LYS A 116 7.40 -7.59 -4.93
C LYS A 116 7.75 -8.79 -5.80
N ASN A 117 6.91 -9.13 -6.76
CA ASN A 117 7.13 -10.28 -7.64
C ASN A 117 8.36 -10.08 -8.54
N ARG A 118 8.59 -8.86 -9.04
CA ARG A 118 9.82 -8.52 -9.78
C ARG A 118 11.06 -8.72 -8.91
N LEU A 119 11.07 -8.22 -7.68
CA LEU A 119 12.18 -8.40 -6.74
C LEU A 119 12.42 -9.87 -6.39
N ILE A 120 11.36 -10.66 -6.22
CA ILE A 120 11.46 -12.11 -5.99
C ILE A 120 12.18 -12.78 -7.18
N CYS A 121 11.82 -12.42 -8.42
CA CYS A 121 12.49 -12.95 -9.62
C CYS A 121 13.97 -12.56 -9.66
N ASP A 122 14.30 -11.31 -9.38
CA ASP A 122 15.68 -10.83 -9.36
C ASP A 122 16.50 -11.54 -8.28
N MET A 123 15.93 -11.74 -7.08
CA MET A 123 16.57 -12.48 -5.98
C MET A 123 16.79 -13.96 -6.34
N LYS A 124 15.84 -14.61 -7.00
CA LYS A 124 15.99 -15.99 -7.50
C LYS A 124 17.13 -16.09 -8.52
N ARG A 125 17.20 -15.15 -9.47
CA ARG A 125 18.28 -15.09 -10.47
C ARG A 125 19.64 -14.88 -9.80
N LEU A 126 19.71 -13.99 -8.82
CA LEU A 126 20.94 -13.73 -8.07
C LEU A 126 21.40 -14.97 -7.29
N LYS A 127 20.49 -15.66 -6.61
CA LYS A 127 20.79 -16.90 -5.89
C LYS A 127 21.32 -17.98 -6.83
N ALA A 128 20.72 -18.14 -8.00
CA ALA A 128 21.20 -19.08 -9.02
C ALA A 128 22.61 -18.72 -9.53
N HIS A 129 22.88 -17.43 -9.74
CA HIS A 129 24.20 -16.96 -10.15
C HIS A 129 25.28 -17.27 -9.10
N TYR A 130 25.03 -17.03 -7.82
CA TYR A 130 25.98 -17.38 -6.76
C TYR A 130 26.17 -18.88 -6.60
N ALA A 131 25.10 -19.67 -6.70
CA ALA A 131 25.21 -21.13 -6.70
C ALA A 131 26.09 -21.65 -7.85
N SER A 132 26.09 -20.97 -9.01
CA SER A 132 26.95 -21.33 -10.14
C SER A 132 28.44 -21.02 -9.93
N TYR A 133 28.80 -20.04 -9.07
CA TYR A 133 30.20 -19.75 -8.76
C TYR A 133 30.84 -20.75 -7.82
N GLU A 134 30.05 -21.39 -6.95
CA GLU A 134 30.57 -22.34 -5.97
C GLU A 134 31.43 -23.46 -6.58
N PRO A 135 31.01 -24.18 -7.65
CA PRO A 135 31.87 -25.18 -8.29
C PRO A 135 33.12 -24.58 -8.93
N VAL A 136 33.04 -23.37 -9.49
CA VAL A 136 34.20 -22.69 -10.11
C VAL A 136 35.27 -22.37 -9.06
N LEU A 137 34.85 -21.87 -7.89
CA LEU A 137 35.75 -21.60 -6.78
C LEU A 137 36.36 -22.88 -6.21
N LYS A 138 35.56 -23.95 -6.06
CA LYS A 138 36.06 -25.27 -5.64
C LYS A 138 37.12 -25.80 -6.60
N GLN A 139 36.85 -25.75 -7.90
CA GLN A 139 37.79 -26.19 -8.93
C GLN A 139 39.08 -25.36 -8.92
N LEU A 140 39.00 -24.04 -8.73
CA LEU A 140 40.17 -23.18 -8.66
C LEU A 140 41.04 -23.51 -7.44
N SER A 141 40.42 -23.74 -6.28
CA SER A 141 41.11 -24.15 -5.05
C SER A 141 41.81 -25.51 -5.24
N GLU A 142 41.12 -26.48 -5.83
CA GLU A 142 41.70 -27.79 -6.14
C GLU A 142 42.89 -27.68 -7.10
N LYS A 143 42.78 -26.88 -8.16
CA LYS A 143 43.90 -26.63 -9.08
C LYS A 143 45.09 -25.98 -8.38
N TYR A 144 44.84 -25.05 -7.46
CA TYR A 144 45.90 -24.41 -6.68
C TYR A 144 46.64 -25.43 -5.81
N GLN A 145 45.91 -26.26 -5.04
CA GLN A 145 46.50 -27.30 -4.19
C GLN A 145 47.27 -28.35 -5.01
N ASN A 146 46.72 -28.77 -6.15
CA ASN A 146 47.38 -29.70 -7.07
C ASN A 146 48.66 -29.11 -7.67
N THR A 147 48.66 -27.81 -7.99
CA THR A 147 49.87 -27.13 -8.49
C THR A 147 50.92 -27.00 -7.41
N LEU A 148 50.50 -26.68 -6.18
CA LEU A 148 51.38 -26.55 -5.02
C LEU A 148 52.07 -27.88 -4.69
N THR A 149 51.31 -28.98 -4.62
CA THR A 149 51.83 -30.33 -4.37
C THR A 149 52.79 -30.79 -5.47
N LYS A 150 52.44 -30.57 -6.75
CA LYS A 150 53.34 -30.88 -7.88
C LYS A 150 54.63 -30.06 -7.82
N ASN A 151 54.55 -28.76 -7.52
CA ASN A 151 55.74 -27.91 -7.41
C ASN A 151 56.68 -28.41 -6.31
N MET A 152 56.13 -28.79 -5.16
CA MET A 152 56.89 -29.37 -4.06
C MET A 152 57.57 -30.68 -4.47
N LEU A 153 56.85 -31.58 -5.16
CA LEU A 153 57.42 -32.84 -5.66
C LEU A 153 58.56 -32.60 -6.67
N THR A 154 58.33 -31.74 -7.68
CA THR A 154 59.36 -31.38 -8.66
C THR A 154 60.56 -30.69 -7.99
N SER A 155 60.34 -29.94 -6.91
CA SER A 155 61.45 -29.35 -6.16
C SER A 155 62.31 -30.40 -5.48
N LEU A 156 61.69 -31.38 -4.81
CA LEU A 156 62.42 -32.50 -4.21
C LEU A 156 63.18 -33.34 -5.23
N GLU A 157 62.60 -33.59 -6.40
CA GLU A 157 63.27 -34.29 -7.51
C GLU A 157 64.49 -33.50 -8.02
N ARG A 158 64.34 -32.17 -8.15
CA ARG A 158 65.45 -31.28 -8.53
C ARG A 158 66.56 -31.30 -7.48
N ASP A 159 66.21 -31.21 -6.20
CA ASP A 159 67.17 -31.23 -5.10
C ASP A 159 67.93 -32.56 -5.05
N LYS A 160 67.23 -33.68 -5.30
CA LYS A 160 67.86 -35.01 -5.44
C LYS A 160 68.83 -35.07 -6.63
N ALA A 161 68.45 -34.54 -7.79
CA ALA A 161 69.31 -34.51 -8.97
C ALA A 161 70.53 -33.60 -8.77
N VAL A 162 70.34 -32.42 -8.17
CA VAL A 162 71.43 -31.52 -7.79
C VAL A 162 72.36 -32.20 -6.80
N GLY A 163 71.84 -32.86 -5.76
CA GLY A 163 72.65 -33.63 -4.81
C GLY A 163 73.48 -34.74 -5.47
N GLN A 164 72.93 -35.43 -6.48
CA GLN A 164 73.69 -36.40 -7.27
C GLN A 164 74.79 -35.73 -8.11
N VAL A 165 74.49 -34.62 -8.79
CA VAL A 165 75.48 -33.87 -9.58
C VAL A 165 76.60 -33.33 -8.69
N THR A 166 76.27 -32.74 -7.54
CA THR A 166 77.26 -32.25 -6.57
C THR A 166 78.10 -33.41 -6.02
N GLY A 167 77.48 -34.56 -5.73
CA GLY A 167 78.21 -35.76 -5.31
C GLY A 167 79.17 -36.30 -6.39
N LEU A 168 78.72 -36.33 -7.66
CA LEU A 168 79.58 -36.71 -8.79
C LEU A 168 80.70 -35.69 -9.04
N GLN A 169 80.41 -34.40 -8.92
CA GLN A 169 81.40 -33.33 -9.08
C GLN A 169 82.47 -33.40 -7.99
N ALA A 170 82.08 -33.63 -6.73
CA ALA A 170 83.03 -33.84 -5.64
C ALA A 170 83.88 -35.11 -5.84
N ALA A 171 83.30 -36.18 -6.40
CA ALA A 171 84.06 -37.38 -6.75
C ALA A 171 85.05 -37.12 -7.89
N LEU A 172 84.65 -36.35 -8.91
CA LEU A 172 85.52 -35.89 -10.00
C LEU A 172 86.68 -35.02 -9.48
N GLU A 173 86.39 -34.00 -8.66
CA GLU A 173 87.40 -33.14 -8.03
C GLU A 173 88.35 -33.94 -7.12
N GLY A 174 87.85 -34.95 -6.41
CA GLY A 174 88.69 -35.87 -5.62
C GLY A 174 89.62 -36.73 -6.49
N LEU A 175 89.18 -37.16 -7.68
CA LEU A 175 90.01 -37.84 -8.66
C LEU A 175 91.02 -36.90 -9.34
N GLU A 176 90.60 -35.69 -9.71
CA GLU A 176 91.46 -34.65 -10.27
C GLU A 176 92.50 -34.18 -9.26
N SER A 177 92.17 -34.06 -7.98
CA SER A 177 93.13 -33.84 -6.87
C SER A 177 94.12 -35.00 -6.72
N GLY A 178 93.75 -36.23 -7.13
CA GLY A 178 94.65 -37.37 -7.23
C GLY A 178 95.62 -37.26 -8.42
N TYR A 179 95.18 -36.66 -9.52
CA TYR A 179 95.99 -36.40 -10.73
C TYR A 179 96.82 -35.10 -10.65
N ALA A 180 96.37 -34.10 -9.89
CA ALA A 180 97.01 -32.79 -9.69
C ALA A 180 98.09 -32.80 -8.59
N LYS A 181 98.75 -33.95 -8.37
CA LYS A 181 100.03 -34.02 -7.62
C LYS A 181 101.27 -33.84 -8.51
N GLN A 182 101.08 -33.50 -9.79
CA GLN A 182 102.12 -32.92 -10.65
C GLN A 182 101.59 -31.68 -11.35
N THR A 183 101.42 -30.59 -10.61
CA THR A 183 101.79 -29.21 -10.98
C THR A 183 101.15 -28.26 -9.97
N ALA A 184 101.99 -27.66 -9.13
CA ALA A 184 101.62 -26.51 -8.32
C ALA A 184 101.75 -25.23 -9.15
N GLU A 185 101.19 -24.14 -8.59
CA GLU A 185 101.28 -22.71 -8.93
C GLU A 185 99.94 -22.12 -9.41
N THR A 186 99.46 -20.94 -8.99
CA THR A 186 99.96 -19.87 -8.12
C THR A 186 98.77 -18.96 -7.74
N LYS A 187 98.85 -18.37 -6.54
CA LYS A 187 98.19 -17.19 -5.94
C LYS A 187 97.08 -16.44 -6.69
N VAL A 188 96.11 -15.89 -5.94
CA VAL A 188 95.86 -14.43 -5.73
C VAL A 188 94.59 -14.25 -4.89
N GLY A 189 94.62 -13.28 -3.97
CA GLY A 189 93.58 -13.06 -2.96
C GLY A 189 92.34 -12.30 -3.44
N HIS A 190 91.35 -12.20 -2.56
CA HIS A 190 90.40 -11.08 -2.56
C HIS A 190 89.66 -10.98 -1.23
N ASP A 191 89.69 -9.78 -0.64
CA ASP A 191 88.89 -9.37 0.52
C ASP A 191 87.39 -9.54 0.27
N CYS A 192 86.65 -10.02 1.27
CA CYS A 192 85.18 -10.00 1.28
C CYS A 192 84.68 -8.97 2.29
N MET A 193 84.46 -7.75 1.81
CA MET A 193 83.65 -6.75 2.49
C MET A 193 82.21 -7.25 2.61
N ARG A 194 81.66 -7.14 3.82
CA ARG A 194 80.27 -7.38 4.19
C ARG A 194 79.37 -6.52 3.29
N ARG A 195 78.78 -7.09 2.23
CA ARG A 195 77.82 -6.38 1.38
C ARG A 195 76.49 -6.27 2.11
N THR A 196 76.17 -5.05 2.49
CA THR A 196 74.82 -4.56 2.78
C THR A 196 73.88 -4.94 1.64
N GLU A 197 72.66 -5.30 2.02
CA GLU A 197 71.53 -5.68 1.18
C GLU A 197 71.43 -4.81 -0.09
N PHE A 198 71.73 -5.39 -1.25
CA PHE A 198 71.35 -4.82 -2.53
C PHE A 198 69.87 -5.11 -2.76
N GLU A 199 69.00 -4.24 -2.25
CA GLU A 199 67.58 -4.25 -2.60
C GLU A 199 67.46 -3.79 -4.07
N GLY A 200 67.03 -4.69 -4.95
CA GLY A 200 66.88 -4.39 -6.38
C GLY A 200 65.81 -3.32 -6.64
N PRO A 201 65.84 -2.62 -7.79
CA PRO A 201 64.88 -1.55 -8.11
C PRO A 201 63.42 -1.99 -7.98
N THR A 202 63.14 -3.24 -8.36
CA THR A 202 61.80 -3.86 -8.29
C THR A 202 61.37 -4.18 -6.86
N GLN A 203 62.33 -4.54 -5.99
CA GLN A 203 62.06 -4.90 -4.60
C GLN A 203 61.79 -3.65 -3.74
N LYS A 204 62.53 -2.56 -4.02
CA LYS A 204 62.29 -1.24 -3.44
C LYS A 204 60.89 -0.69 -3.80
N ALA A 205 60.48 -0.84 -5.07
CA ALA A 205 59.15 -0.40 -5.53
C ALA A 205 57.99 -1.17 -4.83
N LEU A 206 58.16 -2.47 -4.57
CA LEU A 206 57.18 -3.27 -3.83
C LEU A 206 57.05 -2.84 -2.37
N ARG A 207 58.16 -2.45 -1.73
CA ARG A 207 58.21 -1.96 -0.35
C ARG A 207 57.50 -0.61 -0.22
N GLU A 208 57.76 0.31 -1.14
CA GLU A 208 57.12 1.64 -1.19
C GLU A 208 55.61 1.54 -1.47
N ALA A 209 55.19 0.67 -2.39
CA ALA A 209 53.76 0.44 -2.67
C ALA A 209 52.99 -0.15 -1.47
N ARG A 210 53.64 -0.98 -0.64
CA ARG A 210 53.04 -1.51 0.60
C ARG A 210 52.85 -0.42 1.66
N GLN A 211 53.76 0.55 1.75
CA GLN A 211 53.65 1.68 2.69
C GLN A 211 52.55 2.66 2.26
N GLN A 212 52.39 2.92 0.96
CA GLN A 212 51.30 3.78 0.46
C GLN A 212 49.90 3.19 0.69
N LYS A 213 49.74 1.87 0.58
CA LYS A 213 48.48 1.19 0.92
C LYS A 213 48.12 1.28 2.41
N PHE A 214 49.10 1.38 3.30
CA PHE A 214 48.87 1.51 4.73
C PHE A 214 48.37 2.92 5.12
N PHE A 215 48.72 3.95 4.34
CA PHE A 215 48.28 5.34 4.59
C PHE A 215 46.87 5.64 4.04
N VAL A 216 46.51 5.06 2.88
CA VAL A 216 45.19 5.29 2.24
C VAL A 216 44.02 4.63 3.00
N VAL A 217 44.27 3.52 3.71
CA VAL A 217 43.25 2.85 4.54
C VAL A 217 42.99 3.60 5.85
N ALA A 218 43.96 4.37 6.35
CA ALA A 218 43.78 5.17 7.56
C ALA A 218 42.98 6.47 7.31
N SER A 219 43.04 7.04 6.10
CA SER A 219 42.38 8.32 5.75
C SER A 219 40.99 8.21 5.12
N SER A 220 40.42 7.00 4.96
CA SER A 220 39.08 6.80 4.36
C SER A 220 38.02 6.29 5.34
N SER A 221 38.30 6.33 6.66
CA SER A 221 37.37 5.83 7.70
C SER A 221 36.61 6.91 8.50
N SER A 222 36.58 8.15 8.01
CA SER A 222 35.77 9.21 8.61
C SER A 222 35.02 9.97 7.52
N ASP A 223 33.74 10.23 7.76
CA ASP A 223 32.82 11.11 7.01
C ASP A 223 31.93 10.48 5.93
N ALA A 224 30.84 9.86 6.38
CA ALA A 224 29.53 9.93 5.72
C ALA A 224 28.39 9.57 6.70
N VAL A 225 28.26 10.31 7.81
CA VAL A 225 27.02 10.34 8.59
C VAL A 225 26.74 11.79 8.92
N LYS A 226 25.86 12.41 8.12
CA LYS A 226 24.98 13.56 8.44
C LYS A 226 24.51 14.15 7.11
N ASP A 227 23.30 13.76 6.70
CA ASP A 227 22.32 14.60 5.99
C ASP A 227 21.18 13.71 5.48
N ALA A 228 20.33 13.24 6.40
CA ALA A 228 19.03 12.67 6.10
C ALA A 228 18.05 12.86 7.27
N GLU A 229 18.10 14.02 7.95
CA GLU A 229 17.09 14.43 8.92
C GLU A 229 16.47 15.74 8.47
N LYS A 230 15.55 15.67 7.50
CA LYS A 230 14.52 16.67 7.20
C LYS A 230 13.64 16.09 6.08
N MET A 231 12.37 15.82 6.39
CA MET A 231 11.29 15.23 5.56
C MET A 231 10.80 13.83 6.02
N ALA A 232 10.74 13.59 7.33
CA ALA A 232 10.00 12.45 7.88
C ALA A 232 9.15 12.93 9.06
N LYS A 233 8.03 13.59 8.77
CA LYS A 233 6.90 13.86 9.68
C LYS A 233 5.75 14.47 8.87
N ARG A 234 5.17 13.67 7.98
CA ARG A 234 3.73 13.77 7.68
C ARG A 234 3.13 12.45 8.12
N ASP A 235 2.19 12.56 9.04
CA ASP A 235 1.50 11.46 9.72
C ASP A 235 1.10 10.33 8.76
N LEU A 236 1.77 9.17 8.87
CA LEU A 236 1.14 7.88 8.62
C LEU A 236 0.73 7.34 10.00
N LYS A 237 -0.50 7.65 10.42
CA LYS A 237 -1.20 6.77 11.33
C LYS A 237 -1.85 5.71 10.45
N ASP A 238 -1.17 4.58 10.30
CA ASP A 238 -1.80 3.38 9.76
C ASP A 238 -2.98 3.04 10.67
N SER A 239 -4.18 2.96 10.09
CA SER A 239 -5.35 2.44 10.78
C SER A 239 -5.03 1.01 11.20
N GLU A 240 -5.13 0.73 12.50
CA GLU A 240 -5.01 -0.63 13.02
C GLU A 240 -6.03 -1.53 12.30
N PHE A 241 -5.57 -2.70 11.87
CA PHE A 241 -6.45 -3.72 11.31
C PHE A 241 -7.43 -4.19 12.40
N PRO A 242 -8.72 -4.37 12.07
CA PRO A 242 -9.68 -4.89 13.05
C PRO A 242 -9.24 -6.26 13.53
N VAL A 243 -9.29 -6.48 14.84
CA VAL A 243 -9.02 -7.78 15.48
C VAL A 243 -10.06 -8.77 14.99
N ASP A 244 -9.60 -9.87 14.38
CA ASP A 244 -10.46 -10.96 13.93
C ASP A 244 -11.26 -11.50 15.13
N ALA A 245 -12.58 -11.32 15.09
CA ALA A 245 -13.46 -11.96 16.04
C ALA A 245 -13.41 -13.48 15.80
N GLU A 246 -12.90 -14.22 16.78
CA GLU A 246 -12.98 -15.68 16.83
C GLU A 246 -14.44 -16.13 16.66
N GLY A 247 -14.76 -16.61 15.47
CA GLY A 247 -16.11 -16.97 15.09
C GLY A 247 -16.15 -17.38 13.63
N THR A 248 -15.39 -18.42 13.28
CA THR A 248 -15.38 -19.04 11.95
C THR A 248 -16.78 -19.56 11.62
N SER A 249 -17.57 -18.74 10.93
CA SER A 249 -18.69 -19.25 10.13
C SER A 249 -18.18 -19.48 8.72
N TYR A 250 -18.32 -20.72 8.27
CA TYR A 250 -17.84 -21.23 6.99
C TYR A 250 -18.32 -20.33 5.85
N PHE A 251 -17.37 -19.64 5.20
CA PHE A 251 -17.63 -18.93 3.95
C PHE A 251 -17.65 -19.97 2.83
N GLU A 252 -18.84 -20.45 2.48
CA GLU A 252 -19.05 -21.25 1.28
C GLU A 252 -18.65 -20.42 0.04
N HIS A 253 -18.04 -21.12 -0.91
CA HIS A 253 -17.44 -20.60 -2.13
C HIS A 253 -18.38 -19.66 -2.91
N ALA A 254 -18.16 -18.36 -2.84
CA ALA A 254 -18.64 -17.44 -3.86
C ALA A 254 -17.68 -17.50 -5.05
N GLU A 255 -18.06 -18.22 -6.11
CA GLU A 255 -17.36 -18.18 -7.38
C GLU A 255 -17.33 -16.74 -7.93
N GLU A 256 -16.12 -16.19 -8.10
CA GLU A 256 -15.89 -14.92 -8.80
C GLU A 256 -16.21 -15.08 -10.29
N HIS A 257 -17.41 -14.68 -10.70
CA HIS A 257 -17.72 -14.48 -12.13
C HIS A 257 -16.87 -13.33 -12.68
N THR A 258 -15.78 -13.69 -13.36
CA THR A 258 -14.92 -12.77 -14.11
C THR A 258 -15.50 -12.56 -15.51
N GLN A 259 -16.53 -11.71 -15.66
CA GLN A 259 -16.86 -11.19 -17.00
C GLN A 259 -17.57 -9.82 -16.91
N PRO A 260 -17.10 -8.78 -17.63
CA PRO A 260 -17.81 -7.50 -17.69
C PRO A 260 -19.07 -7.67 -18.54
N LEU A 261 -20.25 -7.62 -17.90
CA LEU A 261 -21.54 -7.61 -18.60
C LEU A 261 -21.70 -6.26 -19.32
N LYS A 262 -21.74 -6.27 -20.65
CA LYS A 262 -22.17 -5.11 -21.44
C LYS A 262 -23.64 -4.83 -21.13
N SER A 263 -23.97 -3.56 -20.91
CA SER A 263 -25.34 -3.10 -20.72
C SER A 263 -26.20 -3.43 -21.96
N GLY A 264 -27.24 -4.25 -21.81
CA GLY A 264 -28.29 -4.34 -22.84
C GLY A 264 -29.04 -5.66 -23.02
N GLU A 265 -28.66 -6.77 -22.40
CA GLU A 265 -29.36 -8.05 -22.62
C GLU A 265 -29.72 -8.75 -21.31
N TYR A 266 -30.98 -8.64 -20.91
CA TYR A 266 -31.55 -9.47 -19.84
C TYR A 266 -32.00 -10.80 -20.46
N GLN A 267 -31.25 -11.88 -20.24
CA GLN A 267 -31.76 -13.23 -20.49
C GLN A 267 -32.31 -13.81 -19.19
N LEU A 268 -33.63 -14.02 -19.15
CA LEU A 268 -34.31 -14.73 -18.08
C LEU A 268 -34.00 -16.23 -18.20
N SER A 269 -32.98 -16.70 -17.49
CA SER A 269 -32.69 -18.13 -17.34
C SER A 269 -33.47 -18.69 -16.15
N GLY A 270 -34.66 -19.24 -16.41
CA GLY A 270 -35.38 -20.02 -15.41
C GLY A 270 -36.87 -20.18 -15.69
N ILE A 271 -37.24 -21.05 -16.63
CA ILE A 271 -38.59 -21.63 -16.66
C ILE A 271 -38.44 -23.15 -16.62
N LEU A 272 -39.09 -23.73 -15.60
CA LEU A 272 -39.16 -25.16 -15.31
C LEU A 272 -39.43 -25.99 -16.57
N LYS A 273 -38.60 -27.01 -16.81
CA LYS A 273 -38.97 -28.16 -17.63
C LYS A 273 -40.01 -28.98 -16.87
N VAL A 274 -41.27 -28.91 -17.32
CA VAL A 274 -42.32 -29.86 -16.92
C VAL A 274 -42.15 -31.10 -17.79
N HIS A 275 -42.19 -32.27 -17.14
CA HIS A 275 -42.05 -33.58 -17.76
C HIS A 275 -43.21 -33.90 -18.71
N ASP A 276 -42.89 -34.38 -19.92
CA ASP A 276 -43.83 -35.05 -20.81
C ASP A 276 -44.18 -36.43 -20.23
N PHE A 277 -45.41 -36.59 -19.76
CA PHE A 277 -46.04 -37.90 -19.63
C PHE A 277 -47.14 -38.00 -20.68
N ALA A 278 -46.94 -38.88 -21.66
CA ALA A 278 -47.98 -39.32 -22.56
C ALA A 278 -49.01 -40.13 -21.77
N VAL A 279 -50.28 -39.71 -21.84
CA VAL A 279 -51.43 -40.52 -21.43
C VAL A 279 -52.06 -41.04 -22.72
N THR A 280 -52.04 -42.36 -22.87
CA THR A 280 -52.93 -43.15 -23.73
C THR A 280 -54.36 -43.08 -23.23
#